data_AF-A0A821CPL8-F1
#
_entry.id   AF-A0A821CPL8-F1
#
_cell.length_a   1.000
_cell.length_b   1.000
_cell.length_c   1.000
_cell.angle_alpha   90.00
_cell.angle_beta   90.00
_cell.angle_gamma   90.00
#
_symmetry.space_group_name_H-M   'P 1'
#
loop_
_entity.id
_entity.type
_entity.pdbx_description
1 polymer ?
#
loop_
_entity_poly.entity_id
_entity_poly.type
_entity_poly.pdbx_seq_one_letter_code
_entity_poly.pdbx_strand_id
1 'polypeptide(L)'
;MIEPSRRCWGIWNYVAFWLSDSINISTWVVISAIVGGDSGMSWWEAWLCVWIGYTIIAVFICISGKTGTSYNISYPVIGRASFCIFGSLWPVLNRGVMACVWYEVQAWIDGQCVVICIRAIIPLYYYIRNKHPISFGTNTRDFIGFMIFWSLSNIGPWFPIQKMRHLFTVKAIIVPIAGILFFIWVVVAAKGI
;
A
#
# COMPACT_ATOMS: atom_id res chain seq x y z
N MET A 1 9.05 23.93 9.43
CA MET A 1 10.44 23.70 9.01
C MET A 1 11.06 22.74 10.01
N ILE A 2 11.66 21.64 9.56
CA ILE A 2 12.21 20.59 10.44
C ILE A 2 13.66 20.96 10.79
N GLU A 3 14.04 20.91 12.07
CA GLU A 3 15.40 21.16 12.53
C GLU A 3 16.42 20.21 11.86
N PRO A 4 17.62 20.69 11.45
CA PRO A 4 18.65 19.87 10.82
C PRO A 4 19.04 18.61 11.62
N SER A 5 18.98 18.68 12.95
CA SER A 5 19.29 17.57 13.87
C SER A 5 18.23 16.45 13.87
N ARG A 6 17.01 16.71 13.40
CA ARG A 6 15.93 15.71 13.29
C ARG A 6 15.87 15.04 11.90
N ARG A 7 16.80 15.37 10.99
CA ARG A 7 16.91 14.78 9.64
C ARG A 7 17.60 13.42 9.69
N CYS A 8 16.90 12.41 10.20
CA CYS A 8 17.45 11.05 10.33
C CYS A 8 17.30 10.18 9.06
N TRP A 9 16.75 10.75 7.97
CA TRP A 9 16.46 10.06 6.72
C TRP A 9 17.55 10.35 5.67
N GLY A 10 18.41 9.37 5.42
CA GLY A 10 19.37 9.40 4.30
C GLY A 10 18.77 8.78 3.03
N ILE A 11 19.55 8.80 1.95
CA ILE A 11 19.17 8.27 0.63
C ILE A 11 18.74 6.79 0.71
N TRP A 12 19.44 5.98 1.50
CA TRP A 12 19.08 4.56 1.68
C TRP A 12 17.75 4.35 2.38
N ASN A 13 17.36 5.23 3.31
CA ASN A 13 16.05 5.15 3.96
C ASN A 13 14.94 5.56 3.00
N TYR A 14 15.21 6.52 2.12
CA TYR A 14 14.30 6.92 1.06
C TYR A 14 14.07 5.79 0.06
N VAL A 15 15.14 5.13 -0.40
CA VAL A 15 15.04 3.96 -1.30
C VAL A 15 14.30 2.81 -0.62
N ALA A 16 14.63 2.49 0.64
CA ALA A 16 13.95 1.44 1.40
C ALA A 16 12.45 1.73 1.60
N PHE A 17 12.08 2.99 1.84
CA PHE A 17 10.69 3.41 1.92
C PHE A 17 9.95 3.17 0.61
N TRP A 18 10.50 3.62 -0.53
CA TRP A 18 9.87 3.42 -1.83
C TRP A 18 9.80 1.95 -2.24
N LEU A 19 10.83 1.16 -1.93
CA LEU A 19 10.81 -0.28 -2.17
C LEU A 19 9.71 -0.96 -1.33
N SER A 20 9.59 -0.58 -0.06
CA SER A 20 8.55 -1.10 0.82
C SER A 20 7.13 -0.67 0.43
N ASP A 21 6.96 0.49 -0.22
CA ASP A 21 5.68 0.99 -0.70
C ASP A 21 5.28 0.33 -2.03
N SER A 22 6.26 0.13 -2.91
CA SER A 22 6.08 -0.52 -4.21
C SER A 22 5.65 -1.97 -4.09
N ILE A 23 6.09 -2.66 -3.03
CA ILE A 23 5.71 -4.06 -2.79
C ILE A 23 4.53 -4.09 -1.82
N ASN A 24 3.33 -3.94 -2.38
CA ASN A 24 2.06 -4.09 -1.69
C ASN A 24 1.17 -5.12 -2.40
N ILE A 25 0.22 -5.68 -1.67
CA ILE A 25 -0.67 -6.75 -2.16
C ILE A 25 -1.66 -6.20 -3.20
N SER A 26 -2.08 -4.94 -3.06
CA SER A 26 -3.01 -4.29 -4.00
C SER A 26 -2.50 -4.32 -5.44
N THR A 27 -1.21 -4.02 -5.64
CA THR A 27 -0.58 -4.08 -6.97
C THR A 27 -0.56 -5.51 -7.51
N TRP A 28 -0.34 -6.51 -6.66
CA TRP A 28 -0.34 -7.91 -7.07
C TRP A 28 -1.73 -8.36 -7.52
N VAL A 29 -2.79 -7.97 -6.79
CA VAL A 29 -4.17 -8.27 -7.14
C VAL A 29 -4.52 -7.63 -8.49
N VAL A 30 -4.18 -6.37 -8.70
CA VAL A 30 -4.45 -5.66 -9.97
C VAL A 30 -3.77 -6.34 -11.15
N ILE A 31 -2.48 -6.67 -11.03
CA ILE A 31 -1.75 -7.34 -12.13
C ILE A 31 -2.32 -8.74 -12.37
N SER A 32 -2.65 -9.47 -11.30
CA SER A 32 -3.25 -10.81 -11.43
C SER A 32 -4.60 -10.78 -12.15
N ALA A 33 -5.42 -9.73 -11.93
CA ALA A 33 -6.69 -9.55 -12.61
C ALA A 33 -6.50 -9.16 -14.09
N ILE A 34 -5.46 -8.41 -14.42
CA ILE A 34 -5.16 -8.02 -15.81
C ILE A 34 -4.69 -9.22 -16.63
N VAL A 35 -3.77 -10.02 -16.08
CA VAL A 35 -3.16 -11.17 -16.78
C VAL A 35 -4.04 -12.41 -16.73
N GLY A 36 -4.77 -12.63 -15.63
CA GLY A 36 -5.59 -13.82 -15.41
C GLY A 36 -7.10 -13.63 -15.59
N GLY A 37 -7.58 -12.40 -15.81
CA GLY A 37 -8.99 -12.09 -16.05
C GLY A 37 -9.37 -12.10 -17.53
N ASP A 38 -10.66 -11.88 -17.80
CA ASP A 38 -11.28 -11.88 -19.15
C ASP A 38 -10.69 -10.86 -20.14
N SER A 39 -9.79 -9.98 -19.66
CA SER A 39 -9.05 -8.99 -20.44
C SER A 39 -8.12 -9.61 -21.49
N GLY A 40 -7.71 -10.88 -21.33
CA GLY A 40 -6.91 -11.63 -22.31
C GLY A 40 -5.50 -11.09 -22.57
N MET A 41 -4.99 -10.20 -21.71
CA MET A 41 -3.70 -9.53 -21.92
C MET A 41 -2.54 -10.45 -21.55
N SER A 42 -1.56 -10.57 -22.44
CA SER A 42 -0.41 -11.43 -22.22
C SER A 42 0.48 -10.89 -21.09
N TRP A 43 1.19 -11.78 -20.40
CA TRP A 43 2.10 -11.39 -19.30
C TRP A 43 3.15 -10.35 -19.73
N TRP A 44 3.62 -10.42 -20.98
CA TRP A 44 4.63 -9.50 -21.51
C TRP A 44 4.07 -8.10 -21.77
N GLU A 45 2.81 -7.99 -22.21
CA GLU A 45 2.11 -6.71 -22.41
C GLU A 45 1.89 -6.01 -21.07
N ALA A 46 1.43 -6.76 -20.08
CA ALA A 46 1.26 -6.27 -18.72
C ALA A 46 2.58 -5.75 -18.14
N TRP A 47 3.67 -6.47 -18.39
CA TRP A 47 4.99 -6.07 -17.94
C TRP A 47 5.45 -4.74 -18.58
N LEU A 48 5.30 -4.58 -19.89
CA LEU A 48 5.65 -3.32 -20.58
C LEU A 48 4.78 -2.14 -20.13
N CYS A 49 3.46 -2.34 -19.98
CA CYS A 49 2.56 -1.31 -19.50
C CYS A 49 2.93 -0.83 -18.09
N VAL A 50 3.31 -1.74 -17.20
CA VAL A 50 3.80 -1.43 -15.85
C VAL A 50 5.05 -0.56 -15.93
N TRP A 51 6.06 -0.95 -16.70
CA TRP A 51 7.30 -0.18 -16.84
C TRP A 51 7.07 1.23 -17.36
N ILE A 52 6.26 1.39 -18.41
CA ILE A 52 5.96 2.69 -19.00
C ILE A 52 5.18 3.55 -18.01
N GLY A 53 4.13 2.99 -17.39
CA GLY A 53 3.29 3.70 -16.42
C GLY A 53 4.09 4.22 -15.23
N TYR A 54 4.88 3.35 -14.59
CA TYR A 54 5.71 3.74 -13.45
C TYR A 54 6.81 4.72 -13.83
N THR A 55 7.38 4.63 -15.03
CA THR A 55 8.40 5.60 -15.50
C THR A 55 7.81 7.00 -15.65
N ILE A 56 6.63 7.12 -16.26
CA ILE A 56 5.94 8.41 -16.41
C ILE A 56 5.61 9.00 -15.03
N ILE A 57 5.05 8.18 -14.13
CA ILE A 57 4.71 8.61 -12.77
C ILE A 57 5.97 9.04 -12.00
N ALA A 58 7.07 8.31 -12.14
CA ALA A 58 8.34 8.64 -11.47
C ALA A 58 8.86 10.04 -11.87
N VAL A 59 8.71 10.44 -13.14
CA VAL A 59 9.07 11.79 -13.59
C VAL A 59 8.24 12.85 -12.86
N PHE A 60 6.92 12.67 -12.77
CA PHE A 60 6.03 13.60 -12.06
C PHE A 60 6.33 13.66 -10.56
N ILE A 61 6.65 12.52 -9.93
CA ILE A 61 7.03 12.45 -8.51
C ILE A 61 8.35 13.20 -8.29
N CYS A 62 9.35 13.03 -9.14
CA CYS A 62 10.64 13.73 -9.02
C CYS A 62 10.48 15.26 -9.13
N ILE A 63 9.65 15.74 -10.05
CA ILE A 63 9.36 17.17 -10.21
C ILE A 63 8.66 17.71 -8.96
N SER A 64 7.63 17.00 -8.47
CA SER A 64 6.87 17.38 -7.29
C SER A 64 7.67 17.26 -5.99
N GLY A 65 8.60 16.31 -5.91
CA GLY A 65 9.48 16.08 -4.76
C GLY A 65 10.59 17.11 -4.63
N LYS A 66 11.06 17.68 -5.76
CA LYS A 66 12.08 18.74 -5.78
C LYS A 66 11.59 19.99 -5.04
N THR A 67 10.34 20.40 -5.21
CA THR A 67 9.78 21.58 -4.52
C THR A 67 9.63 21.33 -3.02
N GLY A 68 9.19 20.14 -2.60
CA GLY A 68 9.10 19.78 -1.19
C GLY A 68 10.45 19.69 -0.48
N THR A 69 11.49 19.18 -1.16
CA THR A 69 12.82 18.98 -0.57
C THR A 69 13.62 20.29 -0.50
N SER A 70 13.59 21.12 -1.55
CA SER A 70 14.33 22.39 -1.57
C SER A 70 13.80 23.40 -0.55
N TYR A 71 12.47 23.51 -0.42
CA TYR A 71 11.84 24.52 0.44
C TYR A 71 11.48 24.01 1.84
N ASN A 72 11.62 22.71 2.13
CA ASN A 72 11.31 22.11 3.45
C ASN A 72 9.90 22.47 3.97
N ILE A 73 8.95 22.63 3.04
CA ILE A 73 7.57 23.03 3.29
C ILE A 73 6.63 21.86 2.97
N SER A 74 5.64 21.66 3.82
CA SER A 74 4.62 20.64 3.62
C SER A 74 3.74 20.99 2.41
N TYR A 75 3.19 19.97 1.74
CA TYR A 75 2.25 20.13 0.62
C TYR A 75 1.14 21.19 0.83
N PRO A 76 0.44 21.26 1.99
CA PRO A 76 -0.57 22.32 2.22
C PRO A 76 0.01 23.75 2.21
N VAL A 77 1.30 23.91 2.52
CA VAL A 77 1.98 25.22 2.46
C VAL A 77 2.29 25.60 1.01
N ILE A 78 2.67 24.63 0.17
CA ILE A 78 2.88 24.85 -1.27
C ILE A 78 1.56 25.23 -1.95
N GLY A 79 0.46 24.53 -1.61
CA GLY A 79 -0.86 24.83 -2.17
C GLY A 79 -1.36 26.25 -1.86
N ARG A 80 -0.94 26.84 -0.73
CA ARG A 80 -1.26 28.24 -0.40
C ARG A 80 -0.61 29.26 -1.33
N ALA A 81 0.54 28.95 -1.93
CA ALA A 81 1.20 29.84 -2.87
C ALA A 81 0.45 29.94 -4.21
N SER A 82 -0.27 28.89 -4.63
CA SER A 82 -1.00 28.85 -5.90
C SER A 82 -2.48 29.17 -5.76
N PHE A 83 -3.14 28.74 -4.67
CA PHE A 83 -4.60 28.83 -4.50
C PHE A 83 -5.05 29.80 -3.39
N CYS A 84 -4.14 30.61 -2.84
CA CYS A 84 -4.39 31.44 -1.66
C CYS A 84 -4.79 30.62 -0.41
N ILE A 85 -4.97 31.29 0.73
CA ILE A 85 -5.26 30.63 2.01
C ILE A 85 -6.57 29.82 1.94
N PHE A 86 -7.66 30.43 1.46
CA PHE A 86 -8.97 29.79 1.40
C PHE A 86 -9.11 28.78 0.25
N GLY A 87 -8.54 29.06 -0.93
CA GLY A 87 -8.61 28.13 -2.06
C GLY A 87 -7.73 26.90 -1.90
N SER A 88 -6.66 26.96 -1.09
CA SER A 88 -5.83 25.79 -0.77
C SER A 88 -6.54 24.73 0.07
N LEU A 89 -7.65 25.06 0.74
CA LEU A 89 -8.40 24.13 1.58
C LEU A 89 -9.01 22.99 0.74
N TRP A 90 -9.53 23.31 -0.45
CA TRP A 90 -10.14 22.32 -1.34
C TRP A 90 -9.20 21.19 -1.78
N PRO A 91 -8.00 21.45 -2.35
CA PRO A 91 -7.07 20.40 -2.73
C PRO A 91 -6.51 19.63 -1.52
N VAL A 92 -6.38 20.29 -0.36
CA VAL A 92 -5.96 19.62 0.88
C VAL A 92 -7.02 18.64 1.37
N LEU A 93 -8.30 19.05 1.36
CA LEU A 93 -9.42 18.18 1.73
C LEU A 93 -9.58 17.02 0.75
N ASN A 94 -9.53 17.29 -0.56
CA ASN A 94 -9.61 16.25 -1.58
C ASN A 94 -8.51 15.19 -1.39
N ARG A 95 -7.28 15.63 -1.14
CA ARG A 95 -6.15 14.74 -0.84
C ARG A 95 -6.35 13.95 0.45
N GLY A 96 -6.89 14.58 1.50
CA GLY A 96 -7.21 13.91 2.76
C GLY A 96 -8.27 12.82 2.58
N VAL A 97 -9.37 13.14 1.89
CA VAL A 97 -10.45 12.18 1.60
C VAL A 97 -9.93 11.02 0.76
N MET A 98 -9.15 11.32 -0.29
CA MET A 98 -8.53 10.29 -1.12
C MET A 98 -7.60 9.39 -0.30
N ALA A 99 -6.81 9.95 0.62
CA ALA A 99 -5.94 9.17 1.50
C ALA A 99 -6.75 8.25 2.43
N CYS A 100 -7.87 8.73 2.99
CA CYS A 100 -8.77 7.91 3.78
C CYS A 100 -9.36 6.77 2.95
N VAL A 101 -9.88 7.04 1.76
CA VAL A 101 -10.44 6.02 0.88
C VAL A 101 -9.40 4.94 0.53
N TRP A 102 -8.18 5.35 0.17
CA TRP A 102 -7.10 4.40 -0.12
C TRP A 102 -6.64 3.60 1.09
N TYR A 103 -6.66 4.20 2.28
CA TYR A 103 -6.37 3.49 3.51
C TYR A 103 -7.41 2.39 3.77
N GLU A 104 -8.70 2.72 3.64
CA GLU A 104 -9.78 1.76 3.84
C GLU A 104 -9.72 0.59 2.83
N VAL A 105 -9.44 0.89 1.55
CA VAL A 105 -9.30 -0.15 0.51
C VAL A 105 -8.13 -1.09 0.82
N GLN A 106 -6.99 -0.55 1.26
CA GLN A 106 -5.84 -1.38 1.65
C GLN A 106 -6.13 -2.21 2.91
N ALA A 107 -6.77 -1.60 3.91
CA ALA A 107 -7.16 -2.30 5.13
C ALA A 107 -8.14 -3.45 4.85
N TRP A 108 -9.01 -3.31 3.84
CA TRP A 108 -9.88 -4.39 3.38
C TRP A 108 -9.10 -5.58 2.81
N ILE A 109 -8.18 -5.32 1.88
CA ILE A 109 -7.34 -6.35 1.25
C ILE A 109 -6.48 -7.05 2.30
N ASP A 110 -5.84 -6.30 3.18
CA ASP A 110 -5.01 -6.85 4.26
C ASP A 110 -5.86 -7.63 5.28
N GLY A 111 -7.09 -7.20 5.54
CA GLY A 111 -8.06 -7.93 6.36
C GLY A 111 -8.36 -9.33 5.81
N GLN A 112 -8.45 -9.49 4.49
CA GLN A 112 -8.60 -10.81 3.86
C GLN A 112 -7.37 -11.68 4.06
N CYS A 113 -6.17 -11.11 4.01
CA CYS A 113 -4.94 -11.84 4.32
C CYS A 113 -4.91 -12.32 5.78
N VAL A 114 -5.37 -11.51 6.74
CA VAL A 114 -5.52 -11.91 8.14
C VAL A 114 -6.47 -13.09 8.29
N VAL A 115 -7.60 -13.10 7.57
CA VAL A 115 -8.53 -14.24 7.56
C VAL A 115 -7.84 -15.51 7.06
N ILE A 116 -7.01 -15.43 6.02
CA ILE A 116 -6.25 -16.59 5.51
C ILE A 116 -5.25 -17.10 6.56
N CYS A 117 -4.54 -16.20 7.24
CA CYS A 117 -3.63 -16.58 8.34
C CYS A 117 -4.38 -17.25 9.50
N ILE A 118 -5.53 -16.71 9.91
CA ILE A 118 -6.36 -17.31 10.96
C ILE A 118 -6.86 -18.70 10.53
N ARG A 119 -7.27 -18.86 9.27
CA ARG A 119 -7.67 -20.17 8.72
C ARG A 119 -6.53 -21.20 8.75
N ALA A 120 -5.28 -20.78 8.53
CA ALA A 120 -4.12 -21.66 8.57
C ALA A 120 -3.82 -22.18 9.98
N ILE A 121 -4.09 -21.38 11.02
CA ILE A 121 -3.84 -21.76 12.43
C ILE A 121 -5.05 -22.52 13.02
N ILE A 122 -6.27 -22.07 12.71
CA ILE A 122 -7.51 -22.64 13.24
C ILE A 122 -8.45 -22.98 12.07
N PRO A 123 -8.46 -24.25 11.60
CA PRO A 123 -9.33 -24.67 10.49
C PRO A 123 -10.83 -24.56 10.82
N LEU A 124 -11.19 -24.52 12.10
CA LEU A 124 -12.58 -24.34 12.58
C LEU A 124 -13.18 -22.96 12.18
N TYR A 125 -12.33 -21.97 11.85
CA TYR A 125 -12.78 -20.67 11.34
C TYR A 125 -13.55 -20.77 10.00
N TYR A 126 -13.44 -21.91 9.31
CA TYR A 126 -14.21 -22.23 8.11
C TYR A 126 -15.72 -22.46 8.37
N TYR A 127 -16.17 -22.65 9.61
CA TYR A 127 -17.58 -22.96 9.91
C TYR A 127 -18.38 -21.77 10.46
N ILE A 128 -17.77 -20.59 10.57
CA ILE A 128 -18.48 -19.39 11.05
C ILE A 128 -19.57 -19.02 10.03
N ARG A 129 -20.82 -19.33 10.35
CA ARG A 129 -21.98 -19.04 9.48
C ARG A 129 -22.09 -17.54 9.25
N ASN A 130 -22.36 -17.14 8.00
CA ASN A 130 -22.57 -15.73 7.67
C ASN A 130 -23.80 -15.23 8.47
N LYS A 131 -23.58 -14.25 9.35
CA LYS A 131 -24.64 -13.63 10.16
C LYS A 131 -25.19 -12.37 9.51
N HIS A 132 -24.59 -11.88 8.41
CA HIS A 132 -25.07 -10.71 7.70
C HIS A 132 -26.07 -11.09 6.60
N PRO A 133 -27.12 -10.27 6.39
CA PRO A 133 -28.04 -10.44 5.27
C PRO A 133 -27.32 -10.24 3.93
N ILE A 134 -27.80 -10.91 2.88
CA ILE A 134 -27.21 -10.91 1.52
C ILE A 134 -26.97 -9.49 0.95
N SER A 135 -27.73 -8.49 1.41
CA SER A 135 -27.57 -7.07 1.05
C SER A 135 -26.25 -6.43 1.50
N PHE A 136 -25.52 -7.03 2.46
CA PHE A 136 -24.25 -6.50 2.96
C PHE A 136 -23.07 -6.74 2.01
N GLY A 137 -23.25 -7.51 0.94
CA GLY A 137 -22.24 -7.76 -0.09
C GLY A 137 -20.94 -8.42 0.41
N THR A 138 -20.86 -8.78 1.70
CA THR A 138 -19.66 -9.31 2.34
C THR A 138 -19.98 -10.41 3.35
N ASN A 139 -18.99 -11.26 3.64
CA ASN A 139 -19.10 -12.33 4.63
C ASN A 139 -18.70 -11.82 6.02
N THR A 140 -19.41 -12.25 7.08
CA THR A 140 -19.04 -11.95 8.48
C THR A 140 -17.58 -12.27 8.79
N ARG A 141 -17.00 -13.27 8.13
CA ARG A 141 -15.59 -13.67 8.29
C ARG A 141 -14.62 -12.59 7.82
N ASP A 142 -14.86 -12.04 6.64
CA ASP A 142 -13.99 -11.04 6.02
C ASP A 142 -14.12 -9.70 6.75
N PHE A 143 -15.33 -9.39 7.24
CA PHE A 143 -15.56 -8.23 8.11
C PHE A 143 -14.82 -8.32 9.45
N ILE A 144 -14.79 -9.49 10.09
CA ILE A 144 -14.03 -9.69 11.33
C ILE A 144 -12.52 -9.53 11.08
N GLY A 145 -12.00 -10.09 9.99
CA GLY A 145 -10.60 -9.91 9.60
C GLY A 145 -10.23 -8.45 9.37
N PHE A 146 -11.10 -7.72 8.67
CA PHE A 146 -10.98 -6.28 8.49
C PHE A 146 -10.94 -5.52 9.83
N MET A 147 -11.86 -5.78 10.74
CA MET A 147 -11.91 -5.09 12.04
C MET A 147 -10.66 -5.36 12.91
N ILE A 148 -10.14 -6.59 12.88
CA ILE A 148 -8.89 -6.95 13.57
C ILE A 148 -7.72 -6.18 12.95
N PHE A 149 -7.59 -6.21 11.63
CA PHE A 149 -6.51 -5.52 10.94
C PHE A 149 -6.59 -4.00 11.15
N TRP A 150 -7.77 -3.41 11.00
CA TRP A 150 -8.02 -1.99 11.19
C TRP A 150 -7.66 -1.53 12.61
N SER A 151 -8.01 -2.32 13.63
CA SER A 151 -7.67 -2.01 15.03
C SER A 151 -6.17 -2.10 15.29
N LEU A 152 -5.49 -3.11 14.73
CA LEU A 152 -4.04 -3.30 14.86
C LEU A 152 -3.25 -2.23 14.11
N SER A 153 -3.68 -1.89 12.89
CA SER A 153 -3.06 -0.87 12.04
C SER A 153 -3.09 0.51 12.70
N ASN A 154 -4.19 0.86 13.38
CA ASN A 154 -4.32 2.12 14.11
C ASN A 154 -3.35 2.28 15.29
N ILE A 155 -2.68 1.21 15.76
CA ILE A 155 -1.64 1.30 16.81
C ILE A 155 -0.32 1.85 16.25
N GLY A 156 -0.01 1.56 14.98
CA GLY A 156 1.24 1.98 14.32
C GLY A 156 1.51 3.50 14.35
N PRO A 157 0.54 4.35 13.99
CA PRO A 157 0.69 5.81 13.98
C PRO A 157 1.04 6.45 15.33
N TRP A 158 0.79 5.77 16.45
CA TRP A 158 1.15 6.29 17.79
C TRP A 158 2.66 6.30 18.03
N PHE A 159 3.44 5.55 17.25
CA PHE A 159 4.90 5.55 17.38
C PHE A 159 5.54 6.72 16.61
N PRO A 160 6.55 7.39 17.21
CA PRO A 160 7.22 8.51 16.56
C PRO A 160 7.92 8.08 15.27
N ILE A 161 7.75 8.89 14.22
CA ILE A 161 8.26 8.71 12.84
C ILE A 161 9.78 8.39 12.80
N GLN A 162 10.53 8.80 13.83
CA GLN A 162 11.96 8.52 13.94
C GLN A 162 12.29 7.04 14.16
N LYS A 163 11.41 6.26 14.84
CA LYS A 163 11.59 4.81 15.04
C LYS A 163 11.07 3.98 13.86
N MET A 164 10.16 4.54 13.05
CA MET A 164 9.56 3.90 11.87
C MET A 164 10.59 3.55 10.78
N ARG A 165 11.74 4.22 10.74
CA ARG A 165 12.84 3.91 9.80
C ARG A 165 13.21 2.43 9.81
N HIS A 166 13.35 1.84 10.99
CA HIS A 166 13.78 0.45 11.12
C HIS A 166 12.69 -0.53 10.64
N LEU A 167 11.41 -0.19 10.82
CA LEU A 167 10.30 -0.99 10.28
C LEU A 167 10.32 -1.00 8.75
N PHE A 168 10.56 0.15 8.11
CA PHE A 168 10.66 0.22 6.65
C PHE A 168 11.90 -0.51 6.10
N THR A 169 13.06 -0.40 6.76
CA THR A 169 14.26 -1.14 6.33
C THR A 169 14.08 -2.65 6.47
N VAL A 170 13.46 -3.12 7.56
CA VAL A 170 13.19 -4.56 7.77
C VAL A 170 12.16 -5.05 6.76
N LYS A 171 11.06 -4.32 6.56
CA LYS A 171 10.02 -4.66 5.57
C LYS A 171 10.60 -4.69 4.15
N ALA A 172 11.47 -3.74 3.79
CA ALA A 172 12.13 -3.68 2.50
C ALA A 172 13.06 -4.86 2.21
N ILE A 173 13.51 -5.62 3.22
CA ILE A 173 14.34 -6.83 3.03
C ILE A 173 13.47 -8.09 3.04
N ILE A 174 12.56 -8.21 4.01
CA ILE A 174 11.74 -9.42 4.17
C ILE A 174 10.76 -9.61 3.01
N VAL A 175 10.11 -8.52 2.58
CA VAL A 175 9.02 -8.60 1.60
C VAL A 175 9.50 -9.05 0.20
N PRO A 176 10.63 -8.56 -0.36
CA PRO A 176 11.16 -9.11 -1.61
C PRO A 176 11.54 -10.59 -1.51
N ILE A 177 12.15 -11.00 -0.39
CA ILE A 177 12.54 -12.40 -0.17
C ILE A 177 11.29 -13.29 -0.15
N ALA A 178 10.24 -12.87 0.58
CA ALA A 178 8.96 -13.57 0.62
C ALA A 178 8.31 -13.64 -0.77
N GLY A 179 8.37 -12.56 -1.55
CA GLY A 179 7.86 -12.52 -2.93
C GLY A 179 8.57 -13.51 -3.86
N ILE A 180 9.91 -13.59 -3.80
CA ILE A 180 10.70 -14.53 -4.60
C ILE A 180 10.42 -15.97 -4.18
N LEU A 181 10.36 -16.25 -2.87
CA LEU A 181 10.02 -17.58 -2.37
C LEU A 181 8.61 -18.01 -2.80
N PHE A 182 7.64 -17.10 -2.74
CA PHE A 182 6.28 -17.37 -3.21
C PHE A 182 6.26 -17.65 -4.72
N PHE A 183 7.00 -16.88 -5.52
CA PHE A 183 7.12 -17.12 -6.96
C PHE A 183 7.72 -18.50 -7.26
N ILE A 184 8.81 -18.90 -6.59
CA ILE A 184 9.41 -20.23 -6.74
C ILE A 184 8.40 -21.32 -6.38
N TRP A 185 7.67 -21.16 -5.28
CA TRP A 185 6.66 -22.12 -4.87
C TRP A 185 5.53 -22.27 -5.90
N VAL A 186 5.04 -21.16 -6.47
CA VAL A 186 4.01 -21.19 -7.52
C VAL A 186 4.51 -21.92 -8.77
N VAL A 187 5.73 -21.67 -9.21
CA VAL A 187 6.33 -22.35 -10.38
C VAL A 187 6.46 -23.86 -10.16
N VAL A 188 6.86 -24.27 -8.96
CA VAL A 188 6.95 -25.69 -8.58
C VAL A 188 5.56 -26.33 -8.48
N ALA A 189 4.59 -25.63 -7.89
CA ALA A 189 3.22 -26.10 -7.74
C ALA A 189 2.48 -26.22 -9.09
N ALA A 190 2.80 -25.35 -10.06
CA ALA A 190 2.27 -25.39 -11.41
C ALA A 190 2.83 -26.55 -12.27
N LYS A 191 3.83 -27.29 -11.77
CA LYS A 191 4.56 -28.35 -12.51
C LYS A 191 5.24 -27.86 -13.80
N GLY A 192 5.68 -26.61 -13.83
CA GLY A 192 6.29 -25.97 -15.00
C GLY A 192 5.39 -24.93 -15.67
N ILE A 193 5.96 -24.16 -16.60
CA ILE A 193 5.25 -23.20 -17.46
C ILE A 193 4.52 -23.96 -18.56
#